data_AF-A0A1U7DSK7-F1
#
_entry.id   AF-A0A1U7DSK7-F1
#
_cell.length_a   1.000
_cell.length_b   1.000
_cell.length_c   1.000
_cell.angle_alpha   90.00
_cell.angle_beta   90.00
_cell.angle_gamma   90.00
#
_symmetry.space_group_name_H-M   'P 1'
#
loop_
_entity.id
_entity.type
_entity.pdbx_description
1 polymer ?
#
loop_
_entity_poly.entity_id
_entity_poly.type
_entity_poly.pdbx_seq_one_letter_code
_entity_poly.pdbx_strand_id
1 'polypeptide(L)'
;MNVLRIKELLKEKGVTGKDLVGKIGITETSLSRIIKGEQQPRFELLMDIAKELDVDIRDLFNTTKDNGKDSKELFIFKEGKYVSIGELDLSKYF
;
A
#
# COMPACT_ATOMS: atom_id res chain seq x y z
N MET A 1 9.42 -6.41 5.77
CA MET A 1 9.44 -5.27 4.83
C MET A 1 8.26 -5.48 3.89
N ASN A 2 7.27 -4.58 3.87
CA ASN A 2 6.08 -4.77 3.03
C ASN A 2 6.27 -4.04 1.69
N VAL A 3 6.74 -4.79 0.68
CA VAL A 3 7.06 -4.25 -0.64
C VAL A 3 5.82 -4.17 -1.53
N LEU A 4 4.76 -4.94 -1.24
CA LEU A 4 3.56 -5.00 -2.07
C LEU A 4 2.37 -4.35 -1.36
N ARG A 5 1.50 -3.69 -2.12
CA ARG A 5 0.27 -3.01 -1.63
C ARG A 5 -1.02 -3.66 -2.12
N ILE A 6 -1.00 -4.98 -2.27
CA ILE A 6 -2.13 -5.76 -2.79
C ILE A 6 -3.37 -5.62 -1.88
N LYS A 7 -3.18 -5.53 -0.56
CA LYS A 7 -4.28 -5.38 0.40
C LYS A 7 -5.02 -4.05 0.23
N GLU A 8 -4.27 -2.99 -0.02
CA GLU A 8 -4.79 -1.64 -0.27
C GLU A 8 -5.55 -1.61 -1.60
N LEU A 9 -4.97 -2.17 -2.66
CA LEU A 9 -5.60 -2.25 -3.98
C LEU A 9 -6.91 -3.07 -3.96
N LEU A 10 -6.95 -4.17 -3.21
CA LEU A 10 -8.18 -4.95 -3.02
C LEU A 10 -9.30 -4.09 -2.41
N LYS A 11 -8.98 -3.24 -1.42
CA LYS A 11 -9.94 -2.32 -0.82
C LYS A 11 -10.37 -1.22 -1.78
N GLU A 12 -9.42 -0.61 -2.49
CA GLU A 12 -9.68 0.45 -3.48
C GLU A 12 -10.60 -0.05 -4.61
N LYS A 13 -10.42 -1.30 -5.04
CA LYS A 13 -11.21 -1.93 -6.11
C LYS A 13 -12.49 -2.61 -5.61
N GLY A 14 -12.71 -2.69 -4.30
CA GLY A 14 -13.87 -3.39 -3.71
C GLY A 14 -13.88 -4.89 -3.97
N VAL A 15 -12.72 -5.51 -4.20
CA VAL A 15 -12.57 -6.94 -4.50
C VAL A 15 -12.11 -7.65 -3.24
N THR A 16 -12.67 -8.83 -2.94
CA THR A 16 -12.19 -9.61 -1.79
C THR A 16 -10.97 -10.45 -2.16
N GLY A 17 -10.13 -10.75 -1.18
CA GLY A 17 -9.02 -11.68 -1.40
C GLY A 17 -9.48 -13.07 -1.88
N LYS A 18 -10.69 -13.49 -1.50
CA LYS A 18 -11.29 -14.77 -1.95
C LYS A 18 -11.58 -14.77 -3.44
N ASP A 19 -12.14 -13.66 -3.95
CA ASP A 19 -12.45 -13.52 -5.37
C ASP A 19 -11.16 -13.52 -6.20
N LEU A 20 -10.13 -12.82 -5.73
CA LEU A 20 -8.82 -12.75 -6.38
C LEU A 20 -8.20 -14.16 -6.50
N VAL A 21 -8.12 -14.90 -5.39
CA VAL A 21 -7.48 -16.22 -5.42
C VAL A 21 -8.27 -17.24 -6.23
N GLY A 22 -9.60 -17.14 -6.25
CA GLY A 22 -10.48 -18.01 -7.03
C GLY A 22 -10.25 -17.88 -8.54
N LYS A 23 -9.89 -16.69 -9.02
CA LYS A 23 -9.61 -16.44 -10.44
C LYS A 23 -8.19 -16.78 -10.86
N ILE A 24 -7.22 -16.61 -9.97
CA ILE A 24 -5.79 -16.81 -10.27
C ILE A 24 -5.34 -18.25 -9.94
N GLY A 25 -6.10 -18.99 -9.15
CA GLY A 25 -5.81 -20.39 -8.82
C GLY A 25 -4.73 -20.55 -7.75
N ILE A 26 -4.68 -19.64 -6.77
CA ILE A 26 -3.84 -19.76 -5.58
C ILE A 26 -4.71 -19.99 -4.32
N THR A 27 -4.09 -20.25 -3.18
CA THR A 27 -4.81 -20.36 -1.91
C THR A 27 -4.87 -19.02 -1.18
N GLU A 28 -5.91 -18.79 -0.37
CA GLU A 28 -5.98 -17.61 0.52
C GLU A 28 -4.76 -17.49 1.44
N THR A 29 -4.25 -18.64 1.92
CA THR A 29 -3.04 -18.70 2.73
C THR A 29 -1.81 -18.20 1.97
N SER A 30 -1.65 -18.59 0.70
CA SER A 30 -0.58 -18.12 -0.18
C SER A 30 -0.66 -16.60 -0.38
N LEU A 31 -1.85 -16.09 -0.68
CA LEU A 31 -2.09 -14.64 -0.82
C LEU A 31 -1.75 -13.89 0.48
N SER A 32 -2.16 -14.42 1.64
CA SER A 32 -1.85 -13.83 2.95
C SER A 32 -0.34 -13.75 3.22
N ARG A 33 0.40 -14.82 2.93
CA ARG A 33 1.87 -14.85 3.06
C ARG A 33 2.54 -13.86 2.11
N ILE A 34 2.04 -13.73 0.88
CA ILE A 34 2.52 -12.74 -0.10
C ILE A 34 2.30 -11.31 0.42
N ILE A 35 1.09 -11.00 0.90
CA ILE A 35 0.75 -9.68 1.48
C ILE A 35 1.62 -9.34 2.69
N LYS A 36 1.99 -10.34 3.51
CA LYS A 36 2.89 -10.15 4.65
C LYS A 36 4.37 -10.07 4.28
N GLY A 37 4.72 -10.38 3.02
CA GLY A 37 6.12 -10.47 2.58
C GLY A 37 6.85 -11.73 3.08
N GLU A 38 6.12 -12.73 3.57
CA GLU A 38 6.65 -14.03 4.01
C GLU A 38 6.92 -14.96 2.81
N GLN A 39 6.25 -14.73 1.68
CA GLN A 39 6.40 -15.51 0.46
C GLN A 39 6.58 -14.57 -0.72
N GLN A 40 7.64 -14.80 -1.51
CA GLN A 40 7.87 -14.05 -2.73
C GLN A 40 7.05 -14.65 -3.89
N PRO A 41 6.13 -13.88 -4.50
CA PRO A 41 5.39 -14.34 -5.66
C PRO A 41 6.31 -14.45 -6.89
N ARG A 42 5.99 -15.37 -7.79
CA ARG A 42 6.61 -15.41 -9.13
C ARG A 42 6.13 -14.24 -9.98
N PHE A 43 6.89 -13.89 -11.01
CA PHE A 43 6.54 -12.79 -11.90
C PHE A 43 5.18 -13.00 -12.59
N GLU A 44 4.88 -14.23 -13.01
CA GLU A 44 3.60 -14.57 -13.64
C GLU A 44 2.43 -14.29 -12.69
N LEU A 45 2.58 -14.64 -11.41
CA LEU A 45 1.55 -14.38 -10.40
C LEU A 45 1.31 -12.87 -10.18
N LEU A 46 2.38 -12.06 -10.23
CA LEU A 46 2.23 -10.60 -10.17
C LEU A 46 1.48 -10.05 -11.38
N MET A 47 1.75 -10.58 -12.57
CA MET A 47 1.02 -10.20 -13.80
C MET A 47 -0.45 -10.58 -13.71
N ASP A 48 -0.77 -11.78 -13.20
CA ASP A 48 -2.15 -12.22 -13.01
C ASP A 48 -2.90 -11.35 -11.99
N ILE A 49 -2.24 -10.97 -10.88
CA ILE A 49 -2.82 -10.07 -9.88
C ILE A 49 -3.07 -8.68 -10.49
N ALA A 50 -2.09 -8.12 -11.21
CA ALA A 50 -2.24 -6.80 -11.85
C ALA A 50 -3.39 -6.81 -12.87
N LYS A 51 -3.47 -7.87 -13.69
CA LYS A 51 -4.52 -8.05 -14.68
C LYS A 51 -5.90 -8.16 -14.03
N GLU A 52 -6.02 -8.94 -12.96
CA GLU A 52 -7.30 -9.14 -12.27
C GLU A 52 -7.77 -7.88 -11.53
N LEU A 53 -6.84 -7.09 -11.01
CA LEU A 53 -7.14 -5.81 -10.35
C LEU A 53 -7.27 -4.63 -11.33
N ASP A 54 -7.01 -4.86 -12.62
CA ASP A 54 -7.00 -3.84 -13.67
C ASP A 54 -6.13 -2.63 -13.29
N VAL A 55 -4.84 -2.90 -13.04
CA VAL A 55 -3.80 -1.91 -12.67
C VAL A 55 -2.49 -2.22 -13.38
N ASP A 56 -1.58 -1.25 -13.45
CA ASP A 56 -0.21 -1.53 -13.91
C ASP A 56 0.51 -2.39 -12.87
N ILE A 57 1.40 -3.29 -13.31
CA ILE A 57 2.20 -4.11 -12.39
C ILE A 57 3.02 -3.28 -11.41
N ARG A 58 3.42 -2.06 -11.78
CA ARG A 58 4.14 -1.11 -10.92
C ARG A 58 3.29 -0.66 -9.73
N ASP A 59 1.97 -0.57 -9.91
CA ASP A 59 1.04 -0.14 -8.86
C ASP A 59 0.92 -1.17 -7.74
N LEU A 60 1.31 -2.43 -8.00
CA LEU A 60 1.36 -3.47 -6.96
C LEU A 60 2.45 -3.19 -5.92
N PHE A 61 3.43 -2.35 -6.23
CA PHE A 61 4.60 -2.11 -5.38
C PHE A 61 4.43 -0.82 -4.58
N ASN A 62 4.82 -0.89 -3.32
CA ASN A 62 5.11 0.31 -2.55
C ASN A 62 6.39 0.95 -3.09
N THR A 63 6.46 2.28 -3.01
CA THR A 63 7.74 2.97 -3.21
C THR A 63 8.75 2.44 -2.20
N THR A 64 9.90 1.99 -2.70
CA THR A 64 11.05 1.60 -1.87
C THR A 64 11.92 2.79 -1.52
N LYS A 65 11.71 3.93 -2.19
CA LYS A 65 12.27 5.20 -1.77
C LYS A 65 11.51 5.64 -0.54
N ASP A 66 12.25 5.96 0.50
CA ASP A 66 11.75 6.74 1.61
C ASP A 66 11.44 8.13 1.05
N ASN A 67 10.24 8.28 0.49
CA ASN A 67 9.60 9.59 0.48
C ASN A 67 9.24 9.75 1.94
N GLY A 68 10.23 10.16 2.76
CA GLY A 68 10.06 10.37 4.17
C GLY A 68 8.72 11.08 4.28
N LYS A 69 7.80 10.50 5.05
CA LYS A 69 6.70 11.30 5.55
C LYS A 69 7.35 12.34 6.47
N ASP A 70 8.04 13.31 5.89
CA ASP A 70 8.38 14.60 6.48
C ASP A 70 7.09 15.41 6.56
N SER A 71 5.98 14.76 6.90
CA SER A 71 4.79 15.38 7.43
C SER A 71 5.15 15.83 8.83
N LYS A 72 5.45 17.12 8.99
CA LYS A 72 5.61 17.72 10.31
C LYS A 72 4.25 18.23 10.77
N GLU A 73 3.89 17.90 12.00
CA GLU A 73 2.75 18.53 12.66
C GLU A 73 2.99 20.03 12.79
N LEU A 74 1.99 20.80 12.39
CA LEU A 74 1.96 22.24 12.55
C LEU A 74 1.24 22.58 13.85
N PHE A 75 1.88 23.41 14.66
CA PHE A 75 1.31 23.91 15.91
C PHE A 75 1.13 25.42 15.85
N ILE A 76 0.02 25.91 16.38
CA ILE A 76 -0.14 27.34 16.73
C ILE A 76 -0.05 27.51 18.23
N PHE A 77 0.58 28.60 18.67
CA PHE A 77 0.57 28.99 20.07
C PHE A 77 -0.63 29.90 20.34
N LYS A 78 -1.55 29.47 21.20
CA LYS A 78 -2.72 30.24 21.62
C LYS A 78 -2.97 30.01 23.11
N GLU A 79 -3.23 31.09 23.85
CA GLU A 79 -3.58 31.04 25.29
C GLU A 79 -2.56 30.26 26.15
N GLY A 80 -1.27 30.43 25.87
CA GLY A 80 -0.22 29.77 26.66
C GLY A 80 0.03 28.31 26.29
N LYS A 81 -0.63 27.78 25.25
CA LYS A 81 -0.52 26.38 24.84
C LYS A 81 -0.30 26.23 23.33
N TYR A 82 0.41 25.17 22.95
CA TYR A 82 0.51 24.72 21.56
C TYR A 82 -0.71 23.88 21.20
N VAL A 83 -1.37 24.20 20.10
CA VAL A 83 -2.51 23.48 19.55
C VAL A 83 -2.12 22.94 18.17
N SER A 84 -2.24 21.63 17.98
CA SER A 84 -2.02 21.01 16.67
C SER A 84 -3.13 21.45 15.72
N ILE A 85 -2.75 21.99 14.57
CA ILE A 85 -3.69 22.54 13.56
C ILE A 85 -3.66 21.78 12.24
N GLY A 86 -2.81 20.78 12.11
CA GLY A 86 -2.71 19.96 10.90
C GLY A 86 -1.29 19.48 10.66
N GLU A 87 -1.09 18.88 9.50
CA GLU A 87 0.19 18.31 9.07
C GLU A 87 0.59 18.92 7.74
N LEU A 88 1.89 19.24 7.58
CA LEU A 88 2.45 19.71 6.31
C LEU A 88 3.38 18.66 5.75
N ASP A 89 3.00 18.09 4.60
CA ASP A 89 3.85 17.19 3.81
C ASP A 89 4.99 17.97 3.14
N LEU A 90 6.20 17.86 3.71
CA LEU A 90 7.39 18.54 3.20
C LEU A 90 8.04 17.81 2.03
N SER A 91 7.63 16.57 1.71
CA SER A 91 8.16 15.80 0.57
C SER A 91 7.88 16.45 -0.79
N LYS A 92 7.01 17.47 -0.82
CA LYS A 92 6.71 18.27 -2.01
C LYS A 92 7.67 19.43 -2.25
N TYR A 93 8.53 19.75 -1.28
CA TYR A 93 9.36 20.97 -1.30
C TYR A 93 10.87 20.70 -1.22
N PHE A 94 11.28 19.46 -0.95
CA PHE A 94 12.67 19.00 -0.88
C PHE A 94 12.83 17.73 -1.73
#